data_AF-A0A1Q3KFL0-F1
#
_entry.id   AF-A0A1Q3KFL0-F1
#
_cell.length_a   1.000
_cell.length_b   1.000
_cell.length_c   1.000
_cell.angle_alpha   90.00
_cell.angle_beta   90.00
_cell.angle_gamma   90.00
#
_symmetry.space_group_name_H-M   'P 1'
#
loop_
_entity.id
_entity.type
_entity.pdbx_description
1 polymer ?
#
loop_
_entity_poly.entity_id
_entity_poly.type
_entity_poly.pdbx_seq_one_letter_code
_entity_poly.pdbx_strand_id
1 'polypeptide(L)'
;MAKFVGSAVLASMSLLAAACTQTAAGPPPGMTVAQGQAYCTKLTNLYAEYVAGVSSAMGGVGRGGGQPDIDARLAIAQCQEGETGAGIPVLQRELRNNKIDVPPPPA
;
A
#
# COMPACT_ATOMS: atom_id res chain seq x y z
N MET A 1 -34.74 42.91 14.78
CA MET A 1 -34.69 41.45 14.52
C MET A 1 -33.75 40.84 15.55
N ALA A 2 -34.28 40.01 16.46
CA ALA A 2 -33.55 39.30 17.51
C ALA A 2 -32.88 38.04 16.90
N LYS A 3 -31.74 37.52 17.39
CA LYS A 3 -31.65 36.72 18.62
C LYS A 3 -30.22 36.25 18.94
N PHE A 4 -29.85 36.44 20.22
CA PHE A 4 -29.04 35.61 21.13
C PHE A 4 -27.52 35.39 20.93
N VAL A 5 -26.78 36.30 21.60
CA VAL A 5 -25.62 36.00 22.44
C VAL A 5 -26.02 35.06 23.59
N GLY A 6 -25.17 34.07 23.90
CA GLY A 6 -25.22 33.20 25.10
C GLY A 6 -24.81 31.77 24.73
N SER A 7 -23.84 31.10 25.34
CA SER A 7 -23.10 31.36 26.57
C SER A 7 -21.79 30.58 26.53
N ALA A 8 -20.79 31.13 27.20
CA ALA A 8 -19.61 30.39 27.60
C ALA A 8 -20.00 29.17 28.47
N VAL A 9 -19.47 28.00 28.13
CA VAL A 9 -19.15 26.95 29.11
C VAL A 9 -17.71 26.53 28.84
N LEU A 10 -16.81 27.11 29.62
CA LEU A 10 -15.49 26.57 29.88
C LEU A 10 -15.64 25.24 30.64
N ALA A 11 -14.64 24.37 30.43
CA ALA A 11 -14.30 23.18 31.21
C ALA A 11 -15.11 21.91 30.93
N SER A 12 -14.40 20.89 30.42
CA SER A 12 -14.35 19.49 30.90
C SER A 12 -13.88 18.61 29.74
N MET A 13 -12.58 18.31 29.64
CA MET A 13 -12.00 17.05 30.13
C MET A 13 -12.53 15.81 29.37
N SER A 14 -11.61 15.23 28.58
CA SER A 14 -11.50 13.79 28.33
C SER A 14 -12.65 13.11 27.56
N LEU A 15 -12.62 13.21 26.23
CA LEU A 15 -12.96 12.03 25.42
C LEU A 15 -11.74 11.62 24.60
N LEU A 16 -11.04 10.61 25.14
CA LEU A 16 -10.30 9.63 24.36
C LEU A 16 -11.29 8.95 23.40
N ALA A 17 -11.56 9.58 22.27
CA ALA A 17 -12.00 8.84 21.10
C ALA A 17 -10.76 8.72 20.24
N ALA A 18 -10.11 7.55 20.32
CA ALA A 18 -9.16 7.09 19.35
C ALA A 18 -9.83 7.16 17.96
N ALA A 19 -9.74 8.33 17.33
CA ALA A 19 -9.82 8.44 15.89
C ALA A 19 -8.53 7.83 15.35
N CYS A 20 -8.41 6.50 15.47
CA CYS A 20 -7.75 5.73 14.43
C CYS A 20 -8.63 5.87 13.19
N THR A 21 -8.68 7.08 12.63
CA THR A 21 -8.90 7.26 11.21
C THR A 21 -7.77 6.47 10.56
N GLN A 22 -8.10 5.21 10.30
CA GLN A 22 -7.67 4.33 9.24
C GLN A 22 -7.27 5.14 8.01
N THR A 23 -6.13 5.82 8.09
CA THR A 23 -5.37 6.23 6.94
C THR A 23 -4.82 4.92 6.39
N ALA A 24 -5.21 4.58 5.17
CA ALA A 24 -4.69 3.44 4.40
C ALA A 24 -3.15 3.48 4.18
N ALA A 25 -2.48 4.46 4.79
CA ALA A 25 -1.03 4.61 4.97
C ALA A 25 -0.39 3.60 5.93
N GLY A 26 -1.16 2.81 6.67
CA GLY A 26 -0.63 1.80 7.59
C GLY A 26 -0.37 0.45 6.91
N PRO A 27 0.57 -0.36 7.41
CA PRO A 27 0.72 -1.76 7.02
C PRO A 27 -0.56 -2.57 7.19
N PRO A 28 -0.69 -3.69 6.46
CA PRO A 28 -1.78 -4.63 6.70
C PRO A 28 -1.82 -5.13 8.16
N PRO A 29 -3.00 -5.58 8.63
CA PRO A 29 -3.17 -6.07 9.99
C PRO A 29 -2.15 -7.17 10.31
N GLY A 30 -1.51 -7.07 11.48
CA GLY A 30 -0.47 -8.01 11.91
C GLY A 30 0.96 -7.63 11.49
N MET A 31 1.18 -6.46 10.88
CA MET A 31 2.50 -5.93 10.60
C MET A 31 2.74 -4.57 11.27
N THR A 32 3.96 -4.36 11.76
CA THR A 32 4.45 -3.02 12.12
C THR A 32 4.75 -2.19 10.89
N VAL A 33 4.82 -0.86 11.04
CA VAL A 33 5.17 0.08 9.95
C VAL A 33 6.45 -0.33 9.25
N ALA A 34 7.49 -0.64 10.02
CA ALA A 34 8.77 -1.09 9.49
C ALA A 34 8.66 -2.41 8.70
N GLN A 35 7.90 -3.39 9.21
CA GLN A 35 7.70 -4.67 8.52
C GLN A 35 6.89 -4.51 7.23
N GLY A 36 5.84 -3.68 7.23
CA GLY A 36 5.06 -3.38 6.02
C GLY A 36 5.93 -2.74 4.93
N GLN A 37 6.76 -1.76 5.30
CA GLN A 37 7.68 -1.11 4.37
C GLN A 37 8.73 -2.06 3.80
N ALA A 38 9.36 -2.85 4.68
CA ALA A 38 10.35 -3.85 4.25
C ALA A 38 9.72 -4.91 3.33
N TYR A 39 8.52 -5.37 3.67
CA TYR A 39 7.81 -6.35 2.88
C TYR A 39 7.36 -5.79 1.52
N CYS A 40 6.88 -4.55 1.47
CA CYS A 40 6.51 -3.97 0.19
C CYS A 40 7.71 -3.67 -0.71
N THR A 41 8.83 -3.24 -0.14
CA THR A 41 10.11 -3.12 -0.87
C THR A 41 10.51 -4.47 -1.48
N LYS A 42 10.37 -5.56 -0.73
CA LYS A 42 10.65 -6.91 -1.22
C LYS A 42 9.76 -7.30 -2.41
N LEU A 43 8.45 -7.05 -2.32
CA LEU A 43 7.51 -7.35 -3.41
C LEU A 43 7.79 -6.50 -4.66
N THR A 44 8.12 -5.22 -4.46
CA THR A 44 8.50 -4.29 -5.54
C THR A 44 9.74 -4.78 -6.28
N ASN A 45 10.77 -5.24 -5.56
CA ASN A 45 11.99 -5.77 -6.17
C ASN A 45 11.72 -7.02 -7.00
N LEU A 46 10.92 -7.96 -6.48
CA LEU A 46 10.52 -9.16 -7.23
C LEU A 46 9.76 -8.80 -8.52
N TYR A 47 8.87 -7.80 -8.44
CA TYR A 47 8.14 -7.33 -9.62
C TYR A 47 9.07 -6.65 -10.63
N ALA A 48 10.06 -5.87 -10.18
CA ALA A 48 11.06 -5.26 -11.06
C ALA A 48 11.94 -6.31 -11.77
N GLU A 49 12.41 -7.32 -11.03
CA GLU A 49 13.18 -8.44 -11.58
C GLU A 49 12.40 -9.22 -12.63
N TYR A 50 11.11 -9.46 -12.37
CA TYR A 50 10.21 -10.07 -13.34
C TYR A 50 10.10 -9.26 -14.62
N VAL A 51 9.78 -7.97 -14.53
CA VAL A 51 9.62 -7.11 -15.71
C VAL A 51 10.93 -6.99 -16.50
N ALA A 52 12.07 -6.91 -15.81
CA ALA A 52 13.39 -6.91 -16.43
C ALA A 52 13.72 -8.24 -17.13
N GLY A 53 13.42 -9.38 -16.48
CA GLY A 53 13.61 -10.72 -17.03
C GLY A 53 12.72 -10.99 -18.25
N VAL A 54 11.44 -10.58 -18.20
CA VAL A 54 10.49 -10.69 -19.32
C VAL A 54 10.93 -9.83 -20.51
N SER A 55 11.40 -8.60 -20.24
CA SER A 55 11.94 -7.71 -21.29
C SER A 55 13.18 -8.32 -21.96
N SER A 56 14.01 -9.04 -21.21
CA SER A 56 15.24 -9.65 -21.71
C SER A 56 15.00 -10.97 -22.46
N ALA A 57 14.04 -11.78 -22.01
CA ALA A 57 13.75 -13.10 -22.58
C ALA A 57 12.95 -13.06 -23.90
N MET A 58 12.16 -12.02 -24.14
CA MET A 58 11.23 -11.97 -25.27
C MET A 58 11.55 -10.95 -26.36
N GLY A 59 12.74 -10.32 -26.38
CA GLY A 59 13.21 -9.54 -27.54
C GLY A 59 12.26 -8.44 -28.07
N GLY A 60 11.30 -7.99 -27.26
CA GLY A 60 10.23 -7.07 -27.66
C GLY A 60 8.82 -7.63 -27.42
N VAL A 61 8.07 -6.94 -26.55
CA VAL A 61 6.61 -7.02 -26.33
C VAL A 61 6.01 -8.43 -26.42
N GLY A 62 6.42 -9.31 -25.49
CA GLY A 62 5.77 -10.59 -25.30
C GLY A 62 4.26 -10.45 -25.07
N ARG A 63 3.50 -11.53 -25.27
CA ARG A 63 2.06 -11.57 -24.99
C ARG A 63 1.73 -11.59 -23.47
N GLY A 64 2.75 -11.38 -22.63
CA GLY A 64 2.73 -10.94 -21.22
C GLY A 64 3.58 -9.67 -21.02
N GLY A 65 3.69 -8.85 -22.06
CA GLY A 65 4.47 -7.63 -22.22
C GLY A 65 3.55 -6.43 -22.43
N GLY A 66 2.52 -6.35 -21.59
CA GLY A 66 1.94 -5.06 -21.26
C GLY A 66 2.96 -4.26 -20.47
N GLN A 67 2.91 -2.94 -20.56
CA GLN A 67 3.45 -2.07 -19.52
C GLN A 67 3.23 -2.68 -18.13
N PRO A 68 4.17 -2.51 -17.17
CA PRO A 68 3.93 -3.01 -15.81
C PRO A 68 2.51 -2.63 -15.41
N ASP A 69 1.72 -3.62 -15.01
CA ASP A 69 0.28 -3.47 -14.81
C ASP A 69 0.04 -2.16 -14.07
N ILE A 70 -0.90 -1.35 -14.54
CA ILE A 70 -1.14 -0.02 -13.97
C ILE A 70 -1.35 -0.14 -12.46
N ASP A 71 -1.99 -1.23 -12.03
CA ASP A 71 -2.18 -1.61 -10.63
C ASP A 71 -0.86 -1.89 -9.90
N ALA A 72 0.07 -2.64 -10.52
CA ALA A 72 1.39 -2.89 -9.93
C ALA A 72 2.22 -1.61 -9.83
N ARG A 73 2.19 -0.74 -10.84
CA ARG A 73 2.88 0.56 -10.81
C ARG A 73 2.31 1.47 -9.72
N LEU A 74 0.99 1.53 -9.61
CA LEU A 74 0.31 2.28 -8.57
C LEU A 74 0.66 1.73 -7.18
N ALA A 75 0.66 0.41 -7.01
CA ALA A 75 1.01 -0.25 -5.76
C ALA A 75 2.47 0.00 -5.35
N ILE A 76 3.40 0.03 -6.32
CA ILE A 76 4.80 0.41 -6.08
C ILE A 76 4.90 1.85 -5.59
N ALA A 77 4.19 2.78 -6.24
CA ALA A 77 4.13 4.17 -5.79
C ALA A 77 3.53 4.30 -4.39
N GLN A 78 2.41 3.62 -4.12
CA GLN A 78 1.79 3.57 -2.80
C GLN A 78 2.77 3.07 -1.73
N CYS A 79 3.60 2.08 -2.06
CA CYS A 79 4.59 1.61 -1.11
C CYS A 79 5.73 2.60 -0.87
N GLN A 80 6.14 3.38 -1.87
CA GLN A 80 7.11 4.47 -1.71
C GLN A 80 6.54 5.62 -0.86
N GLU A 81 5.24 5.90 -1.00
CA GLU A 81 4.52 6.94 -0.26
C GLU A 81 4.15 6.51 1.18
N GLY A 82 4.42 5.27 1.56
CA GLY A 82 4.09 4.75 2.89
C GLY A 82 2.79 3.94 2.96
N GLU A 83 1.94 4.01 1.93
CA GLU A 83 0.65 3.32 1.76
C GLU A 83 0.78 1.81 1.47
N THR A 84 1.50 1.14 2.37
CA THR A 84 1.75 -0.30 2.32
C THR A 84 0.47 -1.13 2.48
N GLY A 85 -0.52 -0.66 3.22
CA GLY A 85 -1.82 -1.33 3.36
C GLY A 85 -2.57 -1.47 2.03
N ALA A 86 -2.44 -0.49 1.13
CA ALA A 86 -3.02 -0.53 -0.20
C ALA A 86 -2.11 -1.24 -1.21
N GLY A 87 -0.80 -0.98 -1.17
CA GLY A 87 0.15 -1.49 -2.16
C GLY A 87 0.49 -2.98 -2.02
N ILE A 88 0.69 -3.48 -0.79
CA ILE A 88 1.05 -4.89 -0.54
C ILE A 88 0.04 -5.88 -1.16
N PRO A 89 -1.27 -5.81 -0.89
CA PRO A 89 -2.21 -6.81 -1.40
C PRO A 89 -2.34 -6.79 -2.94
N VAL A 90 -2.13 -5.64 -3.56
CA VAL A 90 -2.11 -5.50 -5.03
C VAL A 90 -0.87 -6.15 -5.62
N LEU A 91 0.32 -5.84 -5.10
CA LEU A 91 1.58 -6.44 -5.58
C LEU A 91 1.59 -7.96 -5.40
N GLN A 92 1.13 -8.47 -4.25
CA GLN A 92 1.01 -9.91 -4.05
C GLN A 92 0.06 -10.56 -5.06
N ARG A 93 -1.06 -9.90 -5.38
CA ARG A 93 -2.01 -10.42 -6.37
C ARG A 93 -1.37 -10.46 -7.74
N GLU A 94 -0.70 -9.39 -8.17
CA GLU A 94 -0.07 -9.38 -9.49
C GLU A 94 1.08 -10.37 -9.62
N LEU A 95 1.92 -10.51 -8.60
CA LEU A 95 2.96 -11.54 -8.60
C LEU A 95 2.34 -12.95 -8.71
N ARG A 96 1.26 -13.26 -7.97
CA ARG A 96 0.54 -14.55 -8.08
C ARG A 96 -0.12 -14.76 -9.44
N ASN A 97 -0.73 -13.72 -10.00
CA ASN A 97 -1.35 -13.76 -11.33
C ASN A 97 -0.31 -14.13 -12.40
N ASN A 98 0.88 -13.55 -12.27
CA ASN A 98 2.04 -13.80 -13.13
C ASN A 98 2.82 -15.08 -12.77
N LYS A 99 2.28 -15.94 -11.89
CA LYS A 99 2.88 -17.22 -11.44
C LYS A 99 4.25 -17.08 -10.78
N ILE A 100 4.51 -15.93 -10.16
CA ILE A 100 5.71 -15.67 -9.36
C ILE A 100 5.43 -16.08 -7.92
N ASP A 101 6.37 -16.78 -7.31
CA ASP A 101 6.29 -17.15 -5.91
C ASP A 101 6.30 -15.89 -5.04
N VAL A 102 5.26 -15.73 -4.22
CA VAL A 102 5.11 -14.57 -3.35
C VAL A 102 5.64 -14.93 -1.97
N PRO A 103 6.66 -14.22 -1.46
CA PRO A 103 7.23 -14.52 -0.16
C PRO A 103 6.16 -14.32 0.93
N PRO A 104 6.13 -15.16 1.97
CA PRO A 104 5.20 -14.98 3.07
C PRO A 104 5.45 -13.63 3.76
N PRO A 105 4.40 -12.97 4.27
CA PRO A 105 4.53 -11.79 5.10
C PRO A 105 5.45 -12.06 6.30
N PRO A 106 6.31 -11.10 6.71
CA PRO A 106 7.11 -11.25 7.92
C PRO A 106 6.20 -11.48 9.14
N ALA A 107 6.62 -12.40 10.01
CA ALA A 107 5.95 -12.71 11.28
C ALA A 107 6.17 -11.63 12.34
#